data_AF-A0A0B7B0X5-F1
#
_entry.id   AF-A0A0B7B0X5-F1
#
_cell.length_a   1.000
_cell.length_b   1.000
_cell.length_c   1.000
_cell.angle_alpha   90.00
_cell.angle_beta   90.00
_cell.angle_gamma   90.00
#
_symmetry.space_group_name_H-M   'P 1'
#
loop_
_entity.id
_entity.type
_entity.pdbx_description
1 polymer ?
#
loop_
_entity_poly.entity_id
_entity_poly.type
_entity_poly.pdbx_seq_one_letter_code
_entity_poly.pdbx_strand_id
1 'polypeptide(L)'
;QSEVMTSEQPLILQKEVMETEEDKPKSTQTSKQVTEERSNVNSVDLLLIGNSGNGKSATGNSILNRTAFRRSAFSHVMSACSIENIKTECIQIEDKFVNVIDGPSINYSGTIQKEELGGIMNAFYHSLELCNFEFTALLIVLKFGDRFTNQEVETMKMIRSVLGNNVISDYGVCVITYGDIFADASEENEQMTFDSWVENQTGNVKNLFEECNNRCVLFDNATKNEEIKKSQVNKLISILPQGKRYSRKEFDQASGSRSELLSRSDLSQLLTDMAMEIEEINEKIRNVDAGKEENTDRYILTMSRLLKEVVQHSDVLNTIGLVSPDVETLKLQVTFLENSIKLKIQQRTKSEEIMSIMGGKAKKCLIRHQ
;
A
#
# COMPACT_ATOMS: atom_id res chain seq x y z
N GLN A 1 50.36 36.58 46.09
CA GLN A 1 50.98 37.16 44.88
C GLN A 1 49.93 37.02 43.79
N SER A 2 49.09 38.04 43.61
CA SER A 2 49.23 39.10 42.56
C SER A 2 49.05 38.49 41.16
N GLU A 3 48.32 39.00 40.18
CA GLU A 3 47.48 40.18 39.93
C GLU A 3 47.06 40.05 38.43
N VAL A 4 46.00 40.75 38.01
CA VAL A 4 45.81 41.33 36.65
C VAL A 4 45.59 40.36 35.45
N MET A 5 44.43 40.33 34.78
CA MET A 5 43.83 41.26 33.79
C MET A 5 44.50 41.32 32.39
N THR A 6 43.65 41.57 31.36
CA THR A 6 43.90 41.90 29.93
C THR A 6 44.13 40.69 28.98
N SER A 7 43.26 40.36 28.02
CA SER A 7 42.70 41.07 26.84
C SER A 7 43.61 41.04 25.60
N GLU A 8 42.96 40.88 24.44
CA GLU A 8 43.38 41.25 23.07
C GLU A 8 43.98 40.16 22.15
N GLN A 9 43.13 39.71 21.21
CA GLN A 9 43.44 39.53 19.78
C GLN A 9 43.97 40.86 19.18
N PRO A 10 44.61 40.95 17.98
CA PRO A 10 44.44 40.09 16.79
C PRO A 10 45.71 39.87 15.92
N LEU A 11 45.60 39.04 14.88
CA LEU A 11 46.46 39.21 13.69
C LEU A 11 45.75 38.77 12.41
N ILE A 12 45.49 39.78 11.60
CA ILE A 12 45.01 39.78 10.22
C ILE A 12 46.14 39.28 9.33
N LEU A 13 45.85 38.36 8.41
CA LEU A 13 46.65 38.13 7.22
C LEU A 13 45.72 38.01 6.02
N GLN A 14 45.65 39.12 5.29
CA GLN A 14 45.09 39.24 3.96
C GLN A 14 45.87 38.32 3.00
N LYS A 15 45.15 37.63 2.13
CA LYS A 15 45.63 37.33 0.77
C LYS A 15 44.48 37.56 -0.20
N GLU A 16 44.60 38.68 -0.90
CA GLU A 16 43.97 38.95 -2.18
C GLU A 16 44.44 37.90 -3.21
N VAL A 17 43.51 37.33 -3.97
CA VAL A 17 43.78 36.90 -5.34
C VAL A 17 42.61 37.36 -6.20
N MET A 18 42.99 38.15 -7.20
CA MET A 18 42.18 38.79 -8.23
C MET A 18 41.39 37.81 -9.10
N GLU A 19 40.30 38.36 -9.61
CA GLU A 19 39.33 37.85 -10.58
C GLU A 19 39.95 37.38 -11.89
N THR A 20 39.31 36.35 -12.48
CA THR A 20 39.05 36.29 -13.91
C THR A 20 37.61 35.79 -14.10
N GLU A 21 36.72 36.70 -14.53
CA GLU A 21 35.39 36.38 -15.03
C GLU A 21 35.50 35.78 -16.44
N GLU A 22 34.80 34.67 -16.70
CA GLU A 22 34.26 34.38 -18.03
C GLU A 22 33.00 33.49 -17.89
N ASP A 23 31.87 34.11 -18.24
CA ASP A 23 30.58 33.60 -18.74
C ASP A 23 29.89 32.37 -18.09
N LYS A 24 28.82 32.63 -17.31
CA LYS A 24 27.75 31.68 -16.99
C LYS A 24 26.37 32.33 -17.18
N PRO A 25 25.41 31.64 -17.82
CA PRO A 25 24.10 32.22 -18.14
C PRO A 25 23.21 32.38 -16.89
N LYS A 26 22.64 33.58 -16.75
CA LYS A 26 21.69 33.99 -15.72
C LYS A 26 20.40 33.13 -15.76
N SER A 27 20.20 32.26 -14.78
CA SER A 27 18.90 31.61 -14.56
C SER A 27 18.67 31.18 -13.10
N THR A 28 18.69 32.12 -12.15
CA THR A 28 18.17 31.84 -10.81
C THR A 28 17.85 33.14 -10.07
N GLN A 29 16.72 33.76 -10.40
CA GLN A 29 16.15 34.83 -9.55
C GLN A 29 14.64 35.08 -9.75
N THR A 30 13.86 34.06 -10.16
CA THR A 30 12.40 34.21 -10.33
C THR A 30 11.57 33.24 -9.46
N SER A 31 12.19 32.49 -8.55
CA SER A 31 11.51 31.41 -7.79
C SER A 31 11.17 31.73 -6.33
N LYS A 32 11.27 32.99 -5.87
CA LYS A 32 10.98 33.36 -4.47
C LYS A 32 9.99 34.51 -4.27
N GLN A 33 9.27 34.95 -5.32
CA GLN A 33 8.33 36.07 -5.22
C GLN A 33 6.92 35.79 -5.78
N VAL A 34 6.49 34.52 -5.85
CA VAL A 34 5.12 34.16 -6.31
C VAL A 34 4.30 33.45 -5.21
N THR A 35 4.74 33.49 -3.95
CA THR A 35 4.11 32.74 -2.85
C THR A 35 3.15 33.52 -1.96
N GLU A 36 2.84 34.78 -2.25
CA GLU A 36 1.86 35.54 -1.48
C GLU A 36 0.83 36.19 -2.42
N GLU A 37 -0.45 35.95 -2.12
CA GLU A 37 -1.66 36.34 -2.87
C GLU A 37 -2.13 35.41 -4.01
N ARG A 38 -2.42 34.14 -3.71
CA ARG A 38 -3.39 33.35 -4.49
C ARG A 38 -4.77 33.47 -3.87
N SER A 39 -5.60 34.36 -4.38
CA SER A 39 -7.06 34.26 -4.19
C SER A 39 -7.54 32.97 -4.87
N ASN A 40 -8.03 32.03 -4.05
CA ASN A 40 -8.19 30.60 -4.34
C ASN A 40 -9.39 30.24 -5.26
N VAL A 41 -9.80 31.13 -6.17
CA VAL A 41 -11.07 30.99 -6.92
C VAL A 41 -10.92 30.31 -8.28
N ASN A 42 -9.72 30.34 -8.89
CA ASN A 42 -9.48 29.81 -10.25
C ASN A 42 -8.41 28.69 -10.34
N SER A 43 -8.01 28.07 -9.22
CA SER A 43 -7.11 26.91 -9.24
C SER A 43 -7.89 25.58 -9.20
N VAL A 44 -7.46 24.63 -10.02
CA VAL A 44 -7.99 23.26 -10.08
C VAL A 44 -6.86 22.31 -9.76
N ASP A 45 -7.01 21.53 -8.70
CA ASP A 45 -6.01 20.58 -8.25
C ASP A 45 -6.54 19.15 -8.47
N LEU A 46 -5.86 18.40 -9.34
CA LEU A 46 -6.27 17.08 -9.79
C LEU A 46 -5.30 16.03 -9.25
N LEU A 47 -5.76 15.21 -8.31
CA LEU A 47 -5.00 14.10 -7.78
C LEU A 47 -5.30 12.84 -8.59
N LEU A 48 -4.32 12.31 -9.31
CA LEU A 48 -4.49 11.10 -10.12
C LEU A 48 -4.11 9.86 -9.30
N ILE A 49 -4.98 8.86 -9.33
CA ILE A 49 -4.73 7.53 -8.76
C ILE A 49 -5.13 6.44 -9.76
N GLY A 50 -4.54 5.26 -9.63
CA GLY A 50 -4.91 4.10 -10.46
C GLY A 50 -3.85 3.01 -10.42
N ASN A 51 -4.18 1.84 -10.93
CA ASN A 51 -3.25 0.72 -10.96
C ASN A 51 -2.08 1.02 -11.92
N SER A 52 -0.95 0.34 -11.69
CA SER A 52 0.17 0.40 -12.62
C SER A 52 -0.27 -0.08 -14.01
N GLY A 53 0.04 0.70 -15.05
CA GLY A 53 -0.34 0.38 -16.43
C GLY A 53 -1.67 0.98 -16.90
N ASN A 54 -2.52 1.51 -16.01
CA ASN A 54 -3.81 2.12 -16.41
C ASN A 54 -3.66 3.45 -17.19
N GLY A 55 -2.44 3.93 -17.39
CA GLY A 55 -2.18 5.16 -18.16
C GLY A 55 -2.22 6.45 -17.34
N LYS A 56 -2.15 6.39 -16.01
CA LYS A 56 -2.16 7.55 -15.10
C LYS A 56 -1.24 8.71 -15.50
N SER A 57 0.06 8.44 -15.65
CA SER A 57 1.05 9.45 -16.07
C SER A 57 0.80 9.95 -17.50
N ALA A 58 0.26 9.10 -18.39
CA ALA A 58 -0.10 9.50 -19.75
C ALA A 58 -1.31 10.44 -19.76
N THR A 59 -2.32 10.17 -18.93
CA THR A 59 -3.46 11.07 -18.70
C THR A 59 -2.99 12.41 -18.15
N GLY A 60 -2.09 12.41 -17.16
CA GLY A 60 -1.50 13.65 -16.65
C GLY A 60 -0.81 14.48 -17.73
N ASN A 61 -0.03 13.84 -18.60
CA ASN A 61 0.61 14.51 -19.74
C ASN A 61 -0.39 15.06 -20.76
N SER A 62 -1.49 14.33 -21.02
CA SER A 62 -2.58 14.79 -21.89
C SER A 62 -3.27 16.03 -21.32
N ILE A 63 -3.52 16.07 -20.01
CA ILE A 63 -4.09 17.24 -19.32
C ILE A 63 -3.12 18.43 -19.41
N LEU A 64 -1.83 18.20 -19.20
CA LEU A 64 -0.80 19.24 -19.26
C LEU A 64 -0.40 19.64 -20.69
N ASN A 65 -0.94 18.96 -21.71
CA ASN A 65 -0.54 19.06 -23.12
C ASN A 65 0.99 19.07 -23.35
N ARG A 66 1.75 18.31 -22.53
CA ARG A 66 3.21 18.14 -22.66
C ARG A 66 3.65 16.87 -21.93
N THR A 67 4.83 16.36 -22.28
CA THR A 67 5.45 15.23 -21.57
C THR A 67 6.13 15.72 -20.28
N ALA A 68 5.39 15.74 -19.17
CA ALA A 68 5.90 16.15 -17.86
C ALA A 68 6.19 14.94 -16.93
N PHE A 69 5.35 13.92 -17.00
CA PHE A 69 5.48 12.67 -16.26
C PHE A 69 6.07 11.55 -17.13
N ARG A 70 6.94 10.74 -16.53
CA ARG A 70 7.58 9.62 -17.24
C ARG A 70 6.59 8.46 -17.39
N ARG A 71 6.43 7.92 -18.61
CA ARG A 71 5.60 6.74 -18.88
C ARG A 71 6.36 5.46 -18.45
N SER A 72 5.71 4.57 -17.70
CA SER A 72 6.35 3.34 -17.17
C SER A 72 6.68 2.27 -18.23
N ALA A 73 6.17 2.39 -19.46
CA ALA A 73 6.48 1.48 -20.57
C ALA A 73 7.99 1.39 -20.90
N PHE A 74 8.81 2.28 -20.32
CA PHE A 74 10.26 2.31 -20.46
C PHE A 74 11.02 1.99 -19.15
N SER A 75 10.34 1.48 -18.11
CA SER A 75 10.96 1.13 -16.83
C SER A 75 10.31 -0.10 -16.22
N HIS A 76 10.97 -1.26 -16.34
CA HIS A 76 10.56 -2.52 -15.71
C HIS A 76 10.71 -2.53 -14.18
N VAL A 77 11.17 -1.43 -13.58
CA VAL A 77 11.63 -1.38 -12.17
C VAL A 77 11.16 -0.06 -11.53
N MET A 78 9.86 0.13 -11.38
CA MET A 78 9.35 1.18 -10.50
C MET A 78 8.54 0.47 -9.41
N SER A 79 9.04 0.53 -8.17
CA SER A 79 8.28 0.07 -7.02
C SER A 79 6.97 0.85 -6.97
N ALA A 80 5.84 0.13 -6.86
CA ALA A 80 4.55 0.74 -6.61
C ALA A 80 4.65 1.60 -5.33
N CYS A 81 3.99 2.76 -5.31
CA CYS A 81 3.94 3.68 -4.16
C CYS A 81 5.25 4.33 -3.68
N SER A 82 6.35 4.33 -4.47
CA SER A 82 7.52 5.16 -4.12
C SER A 82 7.20 6.65 -4.22
N ILE A 83 7.48 7.40 -3.15
CA ILE A 83 7.33 8.86 -3.08
C ILE A 83 8.07 9.57 -4.23
N GLU A 84 9.23 9.06 -4.64
CA GLU A 84 10.05 9.63 -5.72
C GLU A 84 9.33 9.70 -7.08
N ASN A 85 8.27 8.91 -7.26
CA ASN A 85 7.47 8.88 -8.47
C ASN A 85 6.29 9.86 -8.43
N ILE A 86 6.00 10.45 -7.27
CA ILE A 86 4.90 11.41 -7.09
C ILE A 86 5.41 12.79 -7.47
N LYS A 87 4.77 13.39 -8.46
CA LYS A 87 5.18 14.68 -9.01
C LYS A 87 3.96 15.56 -9.25
N THR A 88 4.18 16.86 -9.12
CA THR A 88 3.17 17.87 -9.41
C THR A 88 3.68 18.80 -10.48
N GLU A 89 2.83 19.04 -11.47
CA GLU A 89 3.11 19.93 -12.59
C GLU A 89 1.87 20.76 -12.86
N CYS A 90 2.06 21.96 -13.42
CA CYS A 90 0.96 22.86 -13.69
C CYS A 90 0.92 23.32 -15.15
N ILE A 91 -0.27 23.75 -15.56
CA ILE A 91 -0.55 24.44 -16.81
C ILE A 91 -1.67 25.46 -16.57
N GLN A 92 -1.64 26.56 -17.33
CA GLN A 92 -2.77 27.46 -17.43
C GLN A 92 -3.65 27.04 -18.61
N ILE A 93 -4.93 26.75 -18.34
CA ILE A 93 -5.94 26.44 -19.35
C ILE A 93 -6.99 27.54 -19.26
N GLU A 94 -7.07 28.37 -20.30
CA GLU A 94 -7.91 29.58 -20.30
C GLU A 94 -7.58 30.48 -19.09
N ASP A 95 -8.54 30.71 -18.20
CA ASP A 95 -8.39 31.51 -16.98
C ASP A 95 -8.13 30.66 -15.72
N LYS A 96 -7.97 29.34 -15.86
CA LYS A 96 -7.78 28.39 -14.75
C LYS A 96 -6.34 27.89 -14.67
N PHE A 97 -5.81 27.83 -13.46
CA PHE A 97 -4.54 27.16 -13.17
C PHE A 97 -4.83 25.71 -12.81
N VAL A 98 -4.43 24.78 -13.67
CA VAL A 98 -4.62 23.35 -13.46
C VAL A 98 -3.32 22.74 -12.95
N ASN A 99 -3.35 22.28 -11.71
CA ASN A 99 -2.28 21.50 -11.09
C ASN A 99 -2.62 20.01 -11.19
N VAL A 100 -1.69 19.23 -11.70
CA VAL A 100 -1.85 17.79 -11.87
C VAL A 100 -0.83 17.10 -10.98
N ILE A 101 -1.32 16.28 -10.05
CA ILE A 101 -0.52 15.46 -9.15
C ILE A 101 -0.57 14.02 -9.68
N ASP A 102 0.53 13.52 -10.23
CA ASP A 102 0.68 12.10 -10.58
C ASP A 102 0.89 11.32 -9.28
N GLY A 103 -0.21 10.91 -8.65
CA GLY A 103 -0.25 10.29 -7.33
C GLY A 103 0.23 8.82 -7.33
N PRO A 104 0.02 8.09 -6.23
CA PRO A 104 0.46 6.71 -6.13
C PRO A 104 -0.22 5.81 -7.15
N SER A 105 0.57 4.88 -7.71
CA SER A 105 0.03 3.70 -8.38
C SER A 105 -0.28 2.64 -7.33
N ILE A 106 -1.55 2.34 -7.11
CA ILE A 106 -2.02 1.51 -6.00
C ILE A 106 -2.48 0.19 -6.56
N ASN A 107 -1.90 -0.91 -6.11
CA ASN A 107 -2.30 -2.26 -6.50
C ASN A 107 -2.68 -3.05 -5.24
N TYR A 108 -3.80 -2.71 -4.59
CA TYR A 108 -4.16 -3.35 -3.32
C TYR A 108 -5.00 -4.61 -3.53
N SER A 109 -4.47 -5.76 -3.12
CA SER A 109 -5.15 -7.06 -3.22
C SER A 109 -6.01 -7.44 -2.00
N GLY A 110 -6.07 -6.59 -0.96
CA GLY A 110 -6.71 -6.90 0.32
C GLY A 110 -5.77 -7.54 1.35
N THR A 111 -4.68 -8.16 0.90
CA THR A 111 -3.64 -8.77 1.76
C THR A 111 -2.32 -8.05 1.52
N ILE A 112 -1.99 -7.08 2.37
CA ILE A 112 -0.74 -6.32 2.26
C ILE A 112 0.07 -6.47 3.55
N GLN A 113 1.37 -6.69 3.40
CA GLN A 113 2.34 -6.59 4.49
C GLN A 113 2.38 -5.17 5.03
N LYS A 114 2.56 -5.03 6.34
CA LYS A 114 2.55 -3.74 7.05
C LYS A 114 3.38 -2.66 6.34
N GLU A 115 4.55 -3.03 5.83
CA GLU A 115 5.50 -2.14 5.17
C GLU A 115 4.92 -1.49 3.91
N GLU A 116 4.23 -2.28 3.08
CA GLU A 116 3.64 -1.79 1.84
C GLU A 116 2.40 -0.93 2.13
N LEU A 117 1.60 -1.26 3.16
CA LEU A 117 0.49 -0.41 3.59
C LEU A 117 1.00 0.95 4.11
N GLY A 118 2.07 0.93 4.91
CA GLY A 118 2.75 2.14 5.37
C GLY A 118 3.27 2.97 4.20
N GLY A 119 3.84 2.33 3.17
CA GLY A 119 4.27 2.97 1.93
C GLY A 119 3.11 3.66 1.19
N ILE A 120 1.97 2.99 1.05
CA ILE A 120 0.76 3.56 0.44
C ILE A 120 0.27 4.78 1.21
N MET A 121 0.16 4.69 2.54
CA MET A 121 -0.28 5.82 3.37
C MET A 121 0.65 7.02 3.26
N ASN A 122 1.96 6.78 3.27
CA ASN A 122 2.96 7.82 3.12
C ASN A 122 2.90 8.47 1.72
N ALA A 123 2.68 7.67 0.68
CA ALA A 123 2.50 8.16 -0.68
C ALA A 123 1.27 9.07 -0.82
N PHE A 124 0.14 8.70 -0.20
CA PHE A 124 -1.03 9.58 -0.14
C PHE A 124 -0.75 10.86 0.62
N TYR A 125 -0.14 10.75 1.80
CA TYR A 125 0.21 11.91 2.62
C TYR A 125 1.07 12.89 1.82
N HIS A 126 2.12 12.39 1.17
CA HIS A 126 3.00 13.20 0.33
C HIS A 126 2.28 13.82 -0.87
N SER A 127 1.39 13.07 -1.53
CA SER A 127 0.57 13.61 -2.64
C SER A 127 -0.29 14.78 -2.18
N LEU A 128 -0.83 14.70 -0.97
CA LEU A 128 -1.62 15.77 -0.37
C LEU A 128 -0.76 16.96 0.03
N GLU A 129 0.47 16.76 0.52
CA GLU A 129 1.40 17.88 0.79
C GLU A 129 1.64 18.73 -0.45
N LEU A 130 1.79 18.09 -1.62
CA LEU A 130 2.02 18.80 -2.89
C LEU A 130 0.85 19.68 -3.35
N CYS A 131 -0.36 19.43 -2.86
CA CYS A 131 -1.55 20.26 -3.10
C CYS A 131 -2.05 20.97 -1.85
N ASN A 132 -1.20 21.15 -0.82
CA ASN A 132 -1.56 21.78 0.45
C ASN A 132 -2.78 21.17 1.15
N PHE A 133 -2.96 19.85 1.00
CA PHE A 133 -4.11 19.07 1.51
C PHE A 133 -5.45 19.51 0.94
N GLU A 134 -5.45 20.18 -0.21
CA GLU A 134 -6.66 20.66 -0.88
C GLU A 134 -6.68 20.30 -2.36
N PHE A 135 -7.53 19.34 -2.75
CA PHE A 135 -7.74 19.00 -4.15
C PHE A 135 -9.19 19.17 -4.60
N THR A 136 -9.37 19.48 -5.89
CA THR A 136 -10.68 19.65 -6.52
C THR A 136 -11.29 18.31 -6.88
N ALA A 137 -10.50 17.40 -7.45
CA ALA A 137 -10.96 16.08 -7.86
C ALA A 137 -9.92 14.98 -7.64
N LEU A 138 -10.42 13.79 -7.31
CA LEU A 138 -9.68 12.54 -7.29
C LEU A 138 -9.95 11.81 -8.61
N LEU A 139 -8.99 11.83 -9.52
CA LEU A 139 -9.12 11.17 -10.82
C LEU A 139 -8.75 9.68 -10.69
N ILE A 140 -9.74 8.81 -10.81
CA ILE A 140 -9.60 7.36 -10.75
C ILE A 140 -9.37 6.84 -12.16
N VAL A 141 -8.12 6.52 -12.49
CA VAL A 141 -7.70 6.14 -13.84
C VAL A 141 -7.87 4.63 -14.03
N LEU A 142 -8.76 4.26 -14.96
CA LEU A 142 -9.06 2.89 -15.35
C LEU A 142 -8.76 2.69 -16.83
N LYS A 143 -8.45 1.45 -17.22
CA LYS A 143 -8.14 1.09 -18.61
C LYS A 143 -9.38 0.52 -19.29
N PHE A 144 -9.73 1.03 -20.48
CA PHE A 144 -10.79 0.44 -21.30
C PHE A 144 -10.41 -1.00 -21.72
N GLY A 145 -11.40 -1.88 -21.76
CA GLY A 145 -11.23 -3.30 -22.12
C GLY A 145 -10.72 -4.19 -20.98
N ASP A 146 -10.26 -3.62 -19.87
CA ASP A 146 -9.85 -4.39 -18.69
C ASP A 146 -11.04 -4.68 -17.77
N ARG A 147 -10.98 -5.81 -17.07
CA ARG A 147 -12.00 -6.20 -16.09
C ARG A 147 -11.80 -5.43 -14.79
N PHE A 148 -12.89 -4.96 -14.20
CA PHE A 148 -12.88 -4.45 -12.83
C PHE A 148 -12.95 -5.62 -11.85
N THR A 149 -11.79 -6.02 -11.33
CA THR A 149 -11.64 -7.21 -10.49
C THR A 149 -11.82 -6.89 -9.01
N ASN A 150 -11.74 -7.93 -8.17
CA ASN A 150 -11.75 -7.76 -6.71
C ASN A 150 -10.57 -6.90 -6.23
N GLN A 151 -9.45 -6.86 -6.96
CA GLN A 151 -8.32 -6.02 -6.61
C GLN A 151 -8.67 -4.52 -6.72
N GLU A 152 -9.39 -4.11 -7.76
CA GLU A 152 -9.88 -2.73 -7.86
C GLU A 152 -10.88 -2.41 -6.74
N VAL A 153 -11.75 -3.36 -6.39
CA VAL A 153 -12.71 -3.22 -5.28
C VAL A 153 -11.98 -2.97 -3.95
N GLU A 154 -10.99 -3.80 -3.62
CA GLU A 154 -10.20 -3.62 -2.40
C GLU A 154 -9.43 -2.30 -2.43
N THR A 155 -8.87 -1.92 -3.59
CA THR A 155 -8.20 -0.64 -3.78
C THR A 155 -9.12 0.54 -3.45
N MET A 156 -10.38 0.53 -3.90
CA MET A 156 -11.35 1.56 -3.55
C MET A 156 -11.67 1.59 -2.05
N LYS A 157 -11.79 0.42 -1.39
CA LYS A 157 -11.99 0.35 0.08
C LYS A 157 -10.81 0.93 0.85
N MET A 158 -9.58 0.68 0.40
CA MET A 158 -8.39 1.25 1.03
C MET A 158 -8.37 2.78 0.86
N ILE A 159 -8.67 3.29 -0.34
CA ILE A 159 -8.75 4.74 -0.58
C ILE A 159 -9.74 5.40 0.39
N ARG A 160 -10.91 4.79 0.63
CA ARG A 160 -11.89 5.26 1.64
C ARG A 160 -11.31 5.27 3.04
N SER A 161 -10.60 4.21 3.40
CA SER A 161 -10.00 4.09 4.73
C SER A 161 -8.90 5.13 4.95
N VAL A 162 -8.17 5.51 3.90
CA VAL A 162 -7.06 6.47 3.98
C VAL A 162 -7.52 7.92 3.88
N LEU A 163 -8.38 8.25 2.91
CA LEU A 163 -8.79 9.63 2.61
C LEU A 163 -10.19 9.98 3.15
N GLY A 164 -10.93 9.00 3.67
CA GLY A 164 -12.28 9.18 4.20
C GLY A 164 -13.36 8.59 3.30
N ASN A 165 -14.44 8.14 3.93
CA ASN A 165 -15.46 7.31 3.28
C ASN A 165 -16.14 7.98 2.08
N ASN A 166 -16.32 9.31 2.14
CA ASN A 166 -17.02 10.09 1.12
C ASN A 166 -16.09 10.64 0.03
N VAL A 167 -14.78 10.32 0.06
CA VAL A 167 -13.81 10.93 -0.86
C VAL A 167 -14.16 10.66 -2.34
N ILE A 168 -14.64 9.45 -2.65
CA ILE A 168 -14.99 9.05 -4.02
C ILE A 168 -16.33 9.66 -4.42
N SER A 169 -17.34 9.65 -3.54
CA SER A 169 -18.64 10.25 -3.84
C SER A 169 -18.54 11.74 -4.08
N ASP A 170 -17.77 12.44 -3.25
CA ASP A 170 -17.72 13.89 -3.26
C ASP A 170 -16.77 14.40 -4.36
N TYR A 171 -15.62 13.73 -4.54
CA TYR A 171 -14.52 14.24 -5.37
C TYR A 171 -14.10 13.33 -6.53
N GLY A 172 -14.60 12.09 -6.59
CA GLY A 172 -14.17 11.08 -7.56
C GLY A 172 -14.65 11.35 -8.98
N VAL A 173 -13.73 11.27 -9.94
CA VAL A 173 -14.02 11.30 -11.39
C VAL A 173 -13.33 10.10 -12.02
N CYS A 174 -14.07 9.26 -12.73
CA CYS A 174 -13.51 8.10 -13.42
C CYS A 174 -12.94 8.53 -14.78
N VAL A 175 -11.65 8.32 -14.99
CA VAL A 175 -10.99 8.55 -16.28
C VAL A 175 -10.72 7.21 -16.93
N ILE A 176 -11.40 6.94 -18.04
CA ILE A 176 -11.20 5.73 -18.82
C ILE A 176 -10.17 6.03 -19.91
N THR A 177 -9.06 5.30 -19.90
CA THR A 177 -7.98 5.44 -20.88
C THR A 177 -8.14 4.43 -22.02
N TYR A 178 -7.28 4.53 -23.04
CA TYR A 178 -7.36 3.74 -24.28
C TYR A 178 -8.61 4.09 -25.11
N GLY A 179 -8.89 5.39 -25.24
CA GLY A 179 -9.98 5.90 -26.05
C GLY A 179 -9.87 5.60 -27.55
N ASP A 180 -8.65 5.35 -28.04
CA ASP A 180 -8.38 4.82 -29.37
C ASP A 180 -8.99 3.42 -29.54
N ILE A 181 -8.74 2.51 -28.59
CA ILE A 181 -9.32 1.16 -28.61
C ILE A 181 -10.84 1.20 -28.44
N PHE A 182 -11.36 2.13 -27.63
CA PHE A 182 -12.80 2.33 -27.51
C PHE A 182 -13.42 2.77 -28.84
N ALA A 183 -12.79 3.71 -29.56
CA ALA A 183 -13.29 4.20 -30.84
C ALA A 183 -13.41 3.06 -31.86
N ASP A 184 -12.36 2.24 -32.00
CA ASP A 184 -12.36 1.07 -32.89
C ASP A 184 -13.49 0.08 -32.51
N ALA A 185 -13.61 -0.26 -31.23
CA ALA A 185 -14.65 -1.17 -30.75
C ALA A 185 -16.07 -0.61 -30.88
N SER A 186 -16.25 0.71 -30.79
CA SER A 186 -17.52 1.40 -30.98
C SER A 186 -17.97 1.33 -32.45
N GLU A 187 -17.05 1.46 -33.41
CA GLU A 187 -17.37 1.34 -34.84
C GLU A 187 -17.87 -0.07 -35.19
N GLU A 188 -17.33 -1.10 -34.55
CA GLU A 188 -17.77 -2.49 -34.73
C GLU A 188 -19.14 -2.79 -34.07
N ASN A 189 -19.51 -2.04 -33.02
CA ASN A 189 -20.72 -2.27 -32.21
C ASN A 189 -21.75 -1.13 -32.34
N GLU A 190 -22.24 -0.88 -33.56
CA GLU A 190 -23.36 0.04 -33.84
C GLU A 190 -23.14 1.50 -33.38
N GLN A 191 -21.90 1.99 -33.36
CA GLN A 191 -21.56 3.35 -32.92
C GLN A 191 -21.99 3.66 -31.47
N MET A 192 -21.69 2.73 -30.56
CA MET A 192 -21.92 2.94 -29.13
C MET A 192 -21.19 4.17 -28.60
N THR A 193 -21.93 5.15 -28.06
CA THR A 193 -21.33 6.32 -27.41
C THR A 193 -20.70 5.95 -26.06
N PHE A 194 -19.70 6.73 -25.62
CA PHE A 194 -19.08 6.50 -24.31
C PHE A 194 -20.07 6.62 -23.15
N ASP A 195 -20.99 7.60 -23.20
CA ASP A 195 -22.00 7.77 -22.16
C ASP A 195 -22.94 6.55 -22.09
N SER A 196 -23.38 6.02 -23.25
CA SER A 196 -24.16 4.78 -23.31
C SER A 196 -23.36 3.58 -22.79
N TRP A 197 -22.07 3.49 -23.10
CA TRP A 197 -21.19 2.45 -22.57
C TRP A 197 -21.11 2.50 -21.03
N VAL A 198 -20.97 3.69 -20.44
CA VAL A 198 -20.98 3.89 -18.97
C VAL A 198 -22.33 3.48 -18.37
N GLU A 199 -23.43 3.85 -19.02
CA GLU A 199 -24.79 3.51 -18.59
C GLU A 199 -25.02 1.98 -18.58
N ASN A 200 -24.53 1.29 -19.60
CA ASN A 200 -24.71 -0.15 -19.79
C ASN A 200 -23.77 -1.03 -18.94
N GLN A 201 -22.82 -0.45 -18.21
CA GLN A 201 -21.97 -1.23 -17.30
C GLN A 201 -22.79 -1.88 -16.17
N THR A 202 -22.27 -3.00 -15.64
CA THR A 202 -22.91 -3.74 -14.55
C THR A 202 -21.90 -4.11 -13.44
N GLY A 203 -22.40 -4.53 -12.29
CA GLY A 203 -21.57 -5.00 -11.18
C GLY A 203 -20.73 -3.91 -10.51
N ASN A 204 -19.55 -4.27 -10.02
CA ASN A 204 -18.74 -3.39 -9.17
C ASN A 204 -18.25 -2.11 -9.86
N VAL A 205 -17.97 -2.16 -11.18
CA VAL A 205 -17.58 -0.95 -11.92
C VAL A 205 -18.74 0.02 -12.06
N LYS A 206 -19.97 -0.49 -12.26
CA LYS A 206 -21.17 0.34 -12.30
C LYS A 206 -21.41 1.03 -10.97
N ASN A 207 -21.25 0.30 -9.86
CA ASN A 207 -21.35 0.88 -8.52
C ASN A 207 -20.33 2.02 -8.32
N LEU A 208 -19.09 1.86 -8.81
CA LEU A 208 -18.09 2.94 -8.75
C LEU A 208 -18.50 4.16 -9.58
N PHE A 209 -19.03 3.95 -10.78
CA PHE A 209 -19.49 5.05 -11.64
C PHE A 209 -20.65 5.82 -11.00
N GLU A 210 -21.64 5.10 -10.48
CA GLU A 210 -22.78 5.68 -9.76
C GLU A 210 -22.33 6.42 -8.51
N GLU A 211 -21.40 5.86 -7.74
CA GLU A 211 -20.83 6.53 -6.58
C GLU A 211 -20.11 7.82 -6.96
N CYS A 212 -19.37 7.83 -8.07
CA CYS A 212 -18.78 9.04 -8.65
C CYS A 212 -19.82 9.98 -9.29
N ASN A 213 -21.13 9.79 -9.06
CA ASN A 213 -22.22 10.55 -9.67
C ASN A 213 -22.17 10.56 -11.20
N ASN A 214 -21.76 9.43 -11.81
CA ASN A 214 -21.54 9.26 -13.24
C ASN A 214 -20.57 10.28 -13.86
N ARG A 215 -19.65 10.86 -13.06
CA ARG A 215 -18.55 11.69 -13.57
C ARG A 215 -17.52 10.79 -14.23
N CYS A 216 -17.72 10.50 -15.51
CA CYS A 216 -16.84 9.67 -16.31
C CYS A 216 -16.36 10.44 -17.56
N VAL A 217 -15.11 10.23 -17.95
CA VAL A 217 -14.55 10.80 -19.18
C VAL A 217 -13.60 9.81 -19.86
N LEU A 218 -13.64 9.76 -21.19
CA LEU A 218 -12.76 8.95 -22.01
C LEU A 218 -11.55 9.78 -22.47
N PHE A 219 -10.36 9.18 -22.39
CA PHE A 219 -9.10 9.79 -22.83
C PHE A 219 -8.41 8.90 -23.86
N ASP A 220 -8.17 9.46 -25.05
CA ASP A 220 -7.18 8.95 -25.99
C ASP A 220 -5.84 9.66 -25.71
N ASN A 221 -4.97 8.96 -24.98
CA ASN A 221 -3.63 9.46 -24.62
C ASN A 221 -2.58 9.23 -25.74
N ALA A 222 -2.97 8.62 -26.86
CA ALA A 222 -2.13 8.38 -28.02
C ALA A 222 -2.41 9.37 -29.17
N THR A 223 -3.57 10.05 -29.13
CA THR A 223 -3.94 11.02 -30.15
C THR A 223 -2.91 12.13 -30.32
N LYS A 224 -2.65 12.45 -31.60
CA LYS A 224 -1.85 13.61 -32.00
C LYS A 224 -2.73 14.78 -32.46
N ASN A 225 -4.05 14.58 -32.51
CA ASN A 225 -4.99 15.60 -32.94
C ASN A 225 -5.25 16.58 -31.79
N GLU A 226 -4.82 17.83 -31.96
CA GLU A 226 -4.95 18.89 -30.94
C GLU A 226 -6.42 19.22 -30.61
N GLU A 227 -7.35 19.07 -31.55
CA GLU A 227 -8.78 19.29 -31.28
C GLU A 227 -9.33 18.22 -30.35
N ILE A 228 -8.95 16.95 -30.56
CA ILE A 228 -9.33 15.83 -29.68
C ILE A 228 -8.74 16.03 -28.29
N LYS A 229 -7.44 16.39 -28.20
CA LYS A 229 -6.78 16.69 -26.91
C LYS A 229 -7.49 17.81 -26.15
N LYS A 230 -7.84 18.90 -26.84
CA LYS A 230 -8.54 20.02 -26.21
C LYS A 230 -9.95 19.62 -25.77
N SER A 231 -10.68 18.87 -26.60
CA SER A 231 -12.03 18.41 -26.32
C SER A 231 -12.10 17.52 -25.06
N GLN A 232 -11.22 16.51 -24.95
CA GLN A 232 -11.21 15.62 -23.77
C GLN A 232 -10.88 16.36 -22.47
N VAL A 233 -9.97 17.34 -22.51
CA VAL A 233 -9.60 18.15 -21.34
C VAL A 233 -10.74 19.10 -20.95
N ASN A 234 -11.40 19.73 -21.93
CA ASN A 234 -12.58 20.56 -21.67
C ASN A 234 -13.74 19.73 -21.09
N LYS A 235 -13.96 18.51 -21.60
CA LYS A 235 -14.93 17.58 -21.04
C LYS A 235 -14.58 17.22 -19.59
N LEU A 236 -13.34 16.89 -19.29
CA LEU A 236 -12.88 16.64 -17.92
C LEU A 236 -13.19 17.83 -16.99
N ILE A 237 -12.81 19.05 -17.38
CA ILE A 237 -13.02 20.26 -16.57
C ILE A 237 -14.51 20.51 -16.30
N SER A 238 -15.37 20.26 -17.29
CA SER A 238 -16.82 20.49 -17.14
C SER A 238 -17.53 19.50 -16.21
N ILE A 239 -16.98 18.30 -16.01
CA ILE A 239 -17.56 17.28 -15.11
C ILE A 239 -16.93 17.27 -13.71
N LEU A 240 -15.98 18.16 -13.42
CA LEU A 240 -15.36 18.23 -12.10
C LEU A 240 -16.40 18.55 -11.01
N PRO A 241 -16.19 18.08 -9.77
CA PRO A 241 -16.99 18.50 -8.62
C PRO A 241 -17.00 20.02 -8.49
N GLN A 242 -18.19 20.60 -8.25
CA GLN A 242 -18.36 22.06 -8.15
C GLN A 242 -18.43 22.49 -6.67
N GLY A 243 -17.77 23.59 -6.33
CA GLY A 243 -17.98 24.32 -5.06
C GLY A 243 -17.47 23.67 -3.78
N LYS A 244 -16.94 22.44 -3.82
CA LYS A 244 -16.33 21.76 -2.66
C LYS A 244 -14.96 21.21 -3.06
N ARG A 245 -13.95 21.48 -2.24
CA ARG A 245 -12.61 20.88 -2.35
C ARG A 245 -12.41 19.94 -1.19
N TYR A 246 -11.71 18.83 -1.43
CA TYR A 246 -11.21 18.00 -0.35
C TYR A 246 -10.31 18.84 0.55
N SER A 247 -10.31 18.56 1.85
CA SER A 247 -9.58 19.37 2.82
C SER A 247 -8.79 18.54 3.83
N ARG A 248 -7.80 19.18 4.47
CA ARG A 248 -7.09 18.59 5.62
C ARG A 248 -8.03 18.12 6.73
N LYS A 249 -9.15 18.83 6.97
CA LYS A 249 -10.14 18.43 7.96
C LYS A 249 -10.75 17.06 7.62
N GLU A 250 -11.10 16.81 6.36
CA GLU A 250 -11.62 15.51 5.92
C GLU A 250 -10.54 14.43 6.02
N PHE A 251 -9.29 14.76 5.68
CA PHE A 251 -8.18 13.85 5.88
C PHE A 251 -7.99 13.46 7.35
N ASP A 252 -8.02 14.43 8.27
CA ASP A 252 -7.81 14.17 9.69
C ASP A 252 -8.97 13.37 10.32
N GLN A 253 -10.19 13.53 9.81
CA GLN A 253 -11.36 12.73 10.22
C GLN A 253 -11.20 11.23 9.93
N ALA A 254 -10.44 10.86 8.90
CA ALA A 254 -10.17 9.47 8.55
C ALA A 254 -9.03 8.83 9.39
N SER A 255 -8.49 9.54 10.40
CA SER A 255 -7.40 9.01 11.25
C SER A 255 -7.75 7.70 11.95
N GLY A 256 -8.98 7.56 12.47
CA GLY A 256 -9.45 6.33 13.09
C GLY A 256 -9.42 5.14 12.13
N SER A 257 -9.93 5.31 10.91
CA SER A 257 -9.91 4.28 9.86
C SER A 257 -8.49 3.90 9.44
N ARG A 258 -7.56 4.87 9.38
CA ARG A 258 -6.14 4.58 9.12
C ARG A 258 -5.50 3.76 10.25
N SER A 259 -5.75 4.14 11.51
CA SER A 259 -5.26 3.41 12.68
C SER A 259 -5.83 1.98 12.74
N GLU A 260 -7.11 1.80 12.41
CA GLU A 260 -7.72 0.47 12.30
C GLU A 260 -7.06 -0.36 11.19
N LEU A 261 -6.85 0.22 10.02
CA LEU A 261 -6.22 -0.46 8.88
C LEU A 261 -4.80 -0.95 9.21
N LEU A 262 -4.00 -0.11 9.89
CA LEU A 262 -2.66 -0.48 10.38
C LEU A 262 -2.72 -1.57 11.46
N SER A 263 -3.68 -1.47 12.39
CA SER A 263 -3.84 -2.49 13.44
C SER A 263 -4.23 -3.84 12.85
N ARG A 264 -5.08 -3.84 11.81
CA ARG A 264 -5.46 -5.05 11.07
C ARG A 264 -4.29 -5.66 10.31
N SER A 265 -3.42 -4.85 9.69
CA SER A 265 -2.21 -5.38 9.05
C SER A 265 -1.23 -5.96 10.07
N ASP A 266 -1.06 -5.30 11.22
CA ASP A 266 -0.20 -5.80 12.31
C ASP A 266 -0.68 -7.15 12.82
N LEU A 267 -2.00 -7.29 13.01
CA LEU A 267 -2.58 -8.55 13.40
C LEU A 267 -2.42 -9.63 12.33
N SER A 268 -2.65 -9.30 11.06
CA SER A 268 -2.49 -10.25 9.95
C SER A 268 -1.06 -10.77 9.85
N GLN A 269 -0.06 -9.90 10.07
CA GLN A 269 1.34 -10.30 10.10
C GLN A 269 1.61 -11.24 11.28
N LEU A 270 1.15 -10.88 12.49
CA LEU A 270 1.29 -11.72 13.68
C LEU A 270 0.69 -13.11 13.48
N LEU A 271 -0.50 -13.22 12.87
CA LEU A 271 -1.14 -14.51 12.58
C LEU A 271 -0.33 -15.32 11.56
N THR A 272 0.27 -14.67 10.58
CA THR A 272 1.12 -15.31 9.57
C THR A 272 2.41 -15.85 10.19
N ASP A 273 3.08 -15.05 11.01
CA ASP A 273 4.30 -15.42 11.72
C ASP A 273 4.05 -16.62 12.63
N MET A 274 2.95 -16.58 13.39
CA MET A 274 2.53 -17.70 14.23
C MET A 274 2.23 -18.97 13.43
N ALA A 275 1.57 -18.85 12.27
CA ALA A 275 1.30 -19.99 11.40
C ALA A 275 2.59 -20.66 10.89
N MET A 276 3.60 -19.87 10.54
CA MET A 276 4.92 -20.37 10.13
C MET A 276 5.63 -21.09 11.28
N GLU A 277 5.63 -20.50 12.49
CA GLU A 277 6.22 -21.12 13.68
C GLU A 277 5.54 -22.44 14.04
N ILE A 278 4.20 -22.50 13.93
CA ILE A 278 3.41 -23.71 14.12
C ILE A 278 3.80 -24.81 13.12
N GLU A 279 4.02 -24.46 11.84
CA GLU A 279 4.45 -25.44 10.85
C GLU A 279 5.89 -25.93 11.11
N GLU A 280 6.78 -25.04 11.55
CA GLU A 280 8.14 -25.43 11.96
C GLU A 280 8.12 -26.37 13.17
N ILE A 281 7.26 -26.11 14.15
CA ILE A 281 7.04 -27.01 15.31
C ILE A 281 6.51 -28.37 14.84
N ASN A 282 5.53 -28.39 13.94
CA ASN A 282 5.02 -29.62 13.31
C ASN A 282 6.15 -30.41 12.63
N GLU A 283 7.04 -29.75 11.91
CA GLU A 283 8.19 -30.41 11.28
C GLU A 283 9.18 -30.98 12.29
N LYS A 284 9.49 -30.24 13.37
CA LYS A 284 10.33 -30.72 14.47
C LYS A 284 9.71 -31.97 15.09
N ILE A 285 8.41 -31.99 15.33
CA ILE A 285 7.69 -33.16 15.86
C ILE A 285 7.84 -34.38 14.91
N ARG A 286 7.66 -34.19 13.60
CA ARG A 286 7.85 -35.26 12.60
C ARG A 286 9.28 -35.80 12.60
N ASN A 287 10.28 -34.93 12.73
CA ASN A 287 11.69 -35.31 12.79
C ASN A 287 12.02 -36.14 14.04
N VAL A 288 11.46 -35.79 15.19
CA VAL A 288 11.61 -36.58 16.42
C VAL A 288 10.94 -37.95 16.26
N ASP A 289 9.77 -38.03 15.62
CA ASP A 289 9.08 -39.31 15.37
C ASP A 289 9.83 -40.26 14.44
N ALA A 290 10.56 -39.72 13.45
CA ALA A 290 11.31 -40.50 12.46
C ALA A 290 12.49 -41.30 13.05
N GLY A 291 12.62 -41.37 14.37
CA GLY A 291 13.64 -42.15 15.06
C GLY A 291 14.99 -41.44 15.18
N LYS A 292 15.05 -40.13 14.93
CA LYS A 292 16.29 -39.34 15.08
C LYS A 292 16.71 -39.14 16.54
N GLU A 293 15.83 -39.41 17.50
CA GLU A 293 16.09 -39.25 18.93
C GLU A 293 15.88 -40.59 19.66
N GLU A 294 16.95 -41.37 19.79
CA GLU A 294 16.94 -42.71 20.40
C GLU A 294 16.95 -42.67 21.94
N ASN A 295 17.51 -41.60 22.53
CA ASN A 295 17.53 -41.41 23.97
C ASN A 295 16.19 -40.82 24.44
N THR A 296 15.46 -41.58 25.27
CA THR A 296 14.13 -41.19 25.71
C THR A 296 14.11 -39.94 26.58
N ASP A 297 15.09 -39.71 27.46
CA ASP A 297 15.17 -38.49 28.28
C ASP A 297 15.29 -37.26 27.37
N ARG A 298 16.11 -37.37 26.33
CA ARG A 298 16.30 -36.32 25.34
C ARG A 298 15.03 -36.09 24.52
N TYR A 299 14.31 -37.15 24.14
CA TYR A 299 13.01 -37.06 23.48
C TYR A 299 12.00 -36.28 24.34
N ILE A 300 11.85 -36.66 25.61
CA ILE A 300 10.89 -36.04 26.53
C ILE A 300 11.24 -34.56 26.75
N LEU A 301 12.52 -34.23 26.89
CA LEU A 301 12.97 -32.84 27.04
C LEU A 301 12.66 -31.99 25.79
N THR A 302 12.96 -32.52 24.60
CA THR A 302 12.64 -31.85 23.32
C THR A 302 11.14 -31.61 23.19
N MET A 303 10.31 -32.64 23.44
CA MET A 303 8.85 -32.53 23.34
C MET A 303 8.26 -31.60 24.40
N SER A 304 8.80 -31.59 25.62
CA SER A 304 8.36 -30.68 26.69
C SER A 304 8.68 -29.22 26.38
N ARG A 305 9.81 -28.95 25.70
CA ARG A 305 10.14 -27.60 25.19
C ARG A 305 9.12 -27.16 24.14
N LEU A 306 8.85 -27.99 23.13
CA LEU A 306 7.88 -27.69 22.08
C LEU A 306 6.46 -27.48 22.64
N LEU A 307 6.07 -28.23 23.67
CA LEU A 307 4.77 -28.03 24.34
C LEU A 307 4.64 -26.63 24.93
N LYS A 308 5.71 -26.09 25.53
CA LYS A 308 5.70 -24.73 26.08
C LYS A 308 5.53 -23.68 24.99
N GLU A 309 6.19 -23.85 23.84
CA GLU A 309 6.08 -22.95 22.68
C GLU A 309 4.62 -22.92 22.17
N VAL A 310 4.00 -24.09 21.98
CA VAL A 310 2.60 -24.20 21.52
C VAL A 310 1.61 -23.57 22.51
N VAL A 311 1.82 -23.75 23.82
CA VAL A 311 0.96 -23.12 24.85
C VAL A 311 1.07 -21.60 24.82
N GLN A 312 2.26 -21.04 24.59
CA GLN A 312 2.43 -19.58 24.45
C GLN A 312 1.61 -19.03 23.27
N HIS A 313 1.59 -19.72 22.13
CA HIS A 313 0.74 -19.32 20.99
C HIS A 313 -0.75 -19.39 21.33
N SER A 314 -1.19 -20.41 22.08
CA SER A 314 -2.58 -20.52 22.57
C SER A 314 -2.99 -19.32 23.42
N ASP A 315 -2.14 -18.90 24.37
CA ASP A 315 -2.41 -17.76 25.24
C ASP A 315 -2.54 -16.46 24.44
N VAL A 316 -1.68 -16.25 23.44
CA VAL A 316 -1.77 -15.11 22.53
C VAL A 316 -3.10 -15.14 21.76
N LEU A 317 -3.48 -16.27 21.15
CA LEU A 317 -4.73 -16.42 20.40
C LEU A 317 -5.98 -16.23 21.27
N ASN A 318 -5.93 -16.60 22.55
CA ASN A 318 -7.01 -16.38 23.50
C ASN A 318 -7.12 -14.90 23.90
N THR A 319 -5.98 -14.20 23.97
CA THR A 319 -5.93 -12.76 24.29
C THR A 319 -6.44 -11.89 23.13
N ILE A 320 -6.29 -12.34 21.88
CA ILE A 320 -6.65 -11.57 20.68
C ILE A 320 -8.14 -11.20 20.61
N GLY A 321 -9.04 -11.86 21.35
CA GLY A 321 -10.44 -11.43 21.53
C GLY A 321 -11.32 -11.36 20.26
N LEU A 322 -10.74 -11.65 19.10
CA LEU A 322 -11.38 -11.56 17.78
C LEU A 322 -11.92 -12.93 17.34
N VAL A 323 -13.02 -12.86 16.59
CA VAL A 323 -13.64 -14.00 15.92
C VAL A 323 -13.39 -13.83 14.42
N SER A 324 -12.33 -14.45 13.91
CA SER A 324 -12.06 -14.56 12.48
C SER A 324 -11.83 -16.04 12.12
N PRO A 325 -12.20 -16.49 10.90
CA PRO A 325 -11.96 -17.87 10.46
C PRO A 325 -10.49 -18.29 10.55
N ASP A 326 -9.55 -17.36 10.31
CA ASP A 326 -8.12 -17.62 10.40
C ASP A 326 -7.68 -17.85 11.85
N VAL A 327 -8.19 -17.05 12.80
CA VAL A 327 -7.92 -17.23 14.24
C VAL A 327 -8.50 -18.55 14.74
N GLU A 328 -9.71 -18.91 14.31
CA GLU A 328 -10.32 -20.20 14.68
C GLU A 328 -9.53 -21.38 14.11
N THR A 329 -9.08 -21.29 12.86
CA THR A 329 -8.25 -22.31 12.21
C THR A 329 -6.94 -22.50 12.97
N LEU A 330 -6.27 -21.40 13.34
CA LEU A 330 -5.03 -21.46 14.13
C LEU A 330 -5.28 -22.04 15.53
N LYS A 331 -6.36 -21.66 16.21
CA LYS A 331 -6.74 -22.24 17.51
C LYS A 331 -6.90 -23.76 17.44
N LEU A 332 -7.53 -24.27 16.36
CA LEU A 332 -7.68 -25.71 16.13
C LEU A 332 -6.31 -26.39 15.90
N GLN A 333 -5.43 -25.78 15.09
CA GLN A 333 -4.09 -26.30 14.85
C GLN A 333 -3.25 -26.38 16.14
N VAL A 334 -3.23 -25.29 16.92
CA VAL A 334 -2.54 -25.21 18.23
C VAL A 334 -3.08 -26.29 19.18
N THR A 335 -4.40 -26.42 19.29
CA THR A 335 -5.04 -27.42 20.17
C THR A 335 -4.67 -28.86 19.74
N PHE A 336 -4.68 -29.13 18.43
CA PHE A 336 -4.29 -30.43 17.89
C PHE A 336 -2.83 -30.77 18.19
N LEU A 337 -1.93 -29.80 18.00
CA LEU A 337 -0.52 -29.91 18.32
C LEU A 337 -0.27 -30.19 19.80
N GLU A 338 -0.89 -29.39 20.67
CA GLU A 338 -0.76 -29.52 22.12
C GLU A 338 -1.16 -30.93 22.58
N ASN A 339 -2.30 -31.43 22.11
CA ASN A 339 -2.77 -32.78 22.41
C ASN A 339 -1.83 -33.86 21.85
N SER A 340 -1.35 -33.68 20.63
CA SER A 340 -0.42 -34.61 19.98
C SER A 340 0.89 -34.73 20.77
N ILE A 341 1.47 -33.61 21.20
CA ILE A 341 2.69 -33.59 22.01
C ILE A 341 2.46 -34.25 23.37
N LYS A 342 1.36 -33.91 24.06
CA LYS A 342 0.98 -34.49 25.35
C LYS A 342 0.85 -36.02 25.27
N LEU A 343 0.13 -36.53 24.26
CA LEU A 343 -0.05 -37.96 24.04
C LEU A 343 1.28 -38.67 23.80
N LYS A 344 2.18 -38.07 23.02
CA LYS A 344 3.50 -38.63 22.74
C LYS A 344 4.40 -38.71 23.96
N ILE A 345 4.43 -37.66 24.78
CA ILE A 345 5.15 -37.67 26.06
C ILE A 345 4.62 -38.83 26.92
N GLN A 346 3.29 -38.95 27.07
CA GLN A 346 2.67 -40.03 27.83
C GLN A 346 3.02 -41.44 27.30
N GLN A 347 3.04 -41.63 25.98
CA GLN A 347 3.38 -42.90 25.34
C GLN A 347 4.85 -43.29 25.61
N ARG A 348 5.78 -42.34 25.53
CA ARG A 348 7.20 -42.60 25.80
C ARG A 348 7.46 -42.90 27.28
N THR A 349 6.89 -42.13 28.20
CA THR A 349 7.02 -42.39 29.65
C THR A 349 6.50 -43.79 30.02
N LYS A 350 5.32 -44.18 29.50
CA LYS A 350 4.79 -45.55 29.69
C LYS A 350 5.70 -46.63 29.12
N SER A 351 6.29 -46.39 27.95
CA SER A 351 7.20 -47.34 27.31
C SER A 351 8.46 -47.57 28.15
N GLU A 352 9.01 -46.52 28.77
CA GLU A 352 10.15 -46.63 29.68
C GLU A 352 9.83 -47.39 30.97
N GLU A 353 8.67 -47.12 31.58
CA GLU A 353 8.22 -47.84 32.77
C GLU A 353 8.14 -49.35 32.50
N ILE A 354 7.58 -49.73 31.35
CA ILE A 354 7.49 -51.13 30.93
C ILE A 354 8.89 -51.73 30.72
N MET A 355 9.78 -51.04 30.02
CA MET A 355 11.16 -51.51 29.80
C MET A 355 11.94 -51.65 31.11
N SER A 356 11.76 -50.74 32.07
CA SER A 356 12.37 -50.80 33.40
C SER A 356 11.86 -52.01 34.20
N ILE A 357 10.55 -52.27 34.18
CA ILE A 357 9.94 -53.44 34.83
C ILE A 357 10.44 -54.75 34.18
N MET A 358 10.50 -54.81 32.85
CA MET A 358 10.97 -55.99 32.12
C MET A 358 12.46 -56.25 32.36
N GLY A 359 13.30 -55.21 32.31
CA GLY A 359 14.73 -55.31 32.62
C GLY A 359 15.00 -55.72 34.08
N GLY A 360 14.20 -55.21 35.02
CA GLY A 360 14.25 -55.63 36.43
C GLY A 360 13.84 -57.09 36.64
N LYS A 361 12.84 -57.58 35.89
CA LYS A 361 12.44 -59.00 35.89
C LYS A 361 13.49 -59.90 35.24
N ALA A 362 14.11 -59.48 34.14
CA ALA A 362 15.18 -60.21 33.48
C ALA A 362 16.42 -60.34 34.38
N LYS A 363 16.83 -59.25 35.05
CA LYS A 363 17.90 -59.29 36.07
C LYS A 363 17.57 -60.21 37.24
N LYS A 364 16.34 -60.16 37.78
CA LYS A 364 15.89 -61.08 38.85
C LYS A 364 15.83 -62.54 38.40
N CYS A 365 15.54 -62.81 37.13
CA CYS A 365 15.54 -64.16 36.57
C CYS A 365 16.97 -64.71 36.43
N LEU A 366 17.92 -63.90 35.95
CA LEU A 366 19.34 -64.28 35.89
C LEU A 366 19.93 -64.57 37.29
N ILE A 367 19.60 -63.76 38.29
CA ILE A 367 20.07 -63.95 39.68
C ILE A 367 19.48 -65.22 40.33
N ARG A 368 18.35 -65.73 39.84
CA ARG A 368 17.75 -67.00 40.31
C ARG A 368 18.27 -68.24 39.58
N HIS A 369 19.01 -68.06 38.47
CA HIS A 369 19.62 -69.15 37.70
C HIS A 369 21.12 -69.30 37.95
N GLN A 370 21.76 -68.32 38.60
CA GLN A 370 23.04 -68.48 39.29
C GLN A 370 22.79 -68.96 40.72
#